data_AF-A0A093C7Q0-F1
#
_entry.id   AF-A0A093C7Q0-F1
#
_cell.length_a   1.000
_cell.length_b   1.000
_cell.length_c   1.000
_cell.angle_alpha   90.00
_cell.angle_beta   90.00
_cell.angle_gamma   90.00
#
_symmetry.space_group_name_H-M   'P 1'
#
loop_
_entity.id
_entity.type
_entity.pdbx_description
1 polymer ?
#
loop_
_entity_poly.entity_id
_entity_poly.type
_entity_poly.pdbx_seq_one_letter_code
_entity_poly.pdbx_strand_id
1 'polypeptide(L)'
;TLDFRRADYGLFRDLLTRVQWDEALGGRGAQESWLIFKDHLLQAQEWCIPTKRKSGRNNRRPARMNKLLLDQLRHKKKAYRGWKQGQVAWEEYRAIVRATRDQVRKAKALIELNLARDIKGNKKNFYRYVSDKKRSRENVGPLRKETGDLATQDMEKAEVLNDFFASVFTGKSSSCTAQVTEGKGRDWENEEPPSVGEDQV
;
A
#
# COMPACT_ATOMS: atom_id res chain seq x y z
N THR A 1 2.11 -10.56 15.62
CA THR A 1 2.55 -10.66 14.20
C THR A 1 4.04 -10.42 14.15
N LEU A 2 4.80 -11.12 13.31
CA LEU A 2 6.26 -10.96 13.22
C LEU A 2 6.66 -9.55 12.78
N ASP A 3 7.73 -9.00 13.36
CA ASP A 3 8.28 -7.71 13.00
C ASP A 3 9.57 -7.81 12.19
N PHE A 4 9.41 -8.07 10.90
CA PHE A 4 10.51 -8.10 9.93
C PHE A 4 11.36 -6.82 9.87
N ARG A 5 10.94 -5.71 10.50
CA ARG A 5 11.75 -4.50 10.64
C ARG A 5 12.98 -4.71 11.50
N ARG A 6 12.85 -5.50 12.55
CA ARG A 6 13.87 -5.73 13.56
C ARG A 6 14.46 -7.14 13.44
N ALA A 7 14.20 -7.81 12.32
CA ALA A 7 14.71 -9.15 12.07
C ALA A 7 16.22 -9.10 11.84
N ASP A 8 16.93 -10.03 12.47
CA ASP A 8 18.34 -10.27 12.22
C ASP A 8 18.50 -11.35 11.15
N TYR A 9 18.66 -10.91 9.90
CA TYR A 9 18.88 -11.82 8.77
C TYR A 9 20.30 -12.36 8.68
N GLY A 10 21.25 -11.80 9.42
CA GLY A 10 22.59 -12.37 9.58
C GLY A 10 22.48 -13.65 10.39
N LEU A 11 21.99 -13.53 11.63
CA LEU A 11 21.76 -14.65 12.53
C LEU A 11 20.84 -15.72 11.92
N PHE A 12 19.79 -15.31 11.21
CA PHE A 12 18.88 -16.24 10.54
C PHE A 12 19.59 -17.12 9.50
N ARG A 13 20.51 -16.56 8.72
CA ARG A 13 21.31 -17.34 7.76
C ARG A 13 22.29 -18.24 8.48
N ASP A 14 22.99 -17.72 9.48
CA ASP A 14 23.99 -18.49 10.23
C ASP A 14 23.37 -19.72 10.91
N LEU A 15 22.17 -19.58 11.49
CA LEU A 15 21.43 -20.70 12.08
C LEU A 15 21.09 -21.78 11.05
N LEU A 16 20.65 -21.41 9.86
CA LEU A 16 20.29 -22.38 8.81
C LEU A 16 21.52 -23.02 8.16
N THR A 17 22.64 -22.29 8.04
CA THR A 17 23.89 -22.84 7.50
C THR A 17 24.57 -23.80 8.45
N ARG A 18 24.35 -23.67 9.77
CA ARG A 18 24.92 -24.57 10.79
C ARG A 18 24.22 -25.94 10.86
N VAL A 19 23.06 -26.10 10.24
CA VAL A 19 22.33 -27.37 10.23
C VAL A 19 23.02 -28.35 9.27
N GLN A 20 23.31 -29.56 9.75
CA GLN A 20 23.84 -30.66 8.93
C GLN A 20 22.71 -31.27 8.08
N TRP A 21 22.38 -30.61 6.96
CA TRP A 21 21.25 -30.99 6.12
C TRP A 21 21.38 -32.39 5.51
N ASP A 22 22.60 -32.82 5.18
CA ASP A 22 22.85 -34.14 4.59
C ASP A 22 22.45 -35.28 5.54
N GLU A 23 22.74 -35.13 6.84
CA GLU A 23 22.33 -36.07 7.88
C GLU A 23 20.84 -35.92 8.23
N ALA A 24 20.37 -34.67 8.33
CA ALA A 24 19.00 -34.38 8.71
C ALA A 24 17.97 -34.88 7.68
N LEU A 25 18.33 -34.84 6.39
CA LEU A 25 17.46 -35.22 5.27
C LEU A 25 17.79 -36.59 4.67
N GLY A 26 18.94 -37.18 5.03
CA GLY A 26 19.42 -38.45 4.51
C GLY A 26 18.47 -39.63 4.79
N GLY A 27 18.16 -40.40 3.75
CA GLY A 27 17.32 -41.60 3.85
C GLY A 27 15.84 -41.35 4.12
N ARG A 28 15.37 -40.09 4.10
CA ARG A 28 13.99 -39.72 4.38
C ARG A 28 13.17 -39.46 3.12
N GLY A 29 11.87 -39.73 3.21
CA GLY A 29 10.92 -39.40 2.15
C GLY A 29 10.72 -37.89 2.02
N ALA A 30 10.24 -37.43 0.86
CA ALA A 30 10.05 -36.00 0.56
C ALA A 30 9.22 -35.24 1.62
N GLN A 31 8.16 -35.88 2.14
CA GLN A 31 7.28 -35.27 3.13
C GLN A 31 7.97 -35.10 4.50
N GLU A 32 8.74 -36.10 4.94
CA GLU A 32 9.49 -36.05 6.20
C GLU A 32 10.61 -35.01 6.12
N SER A 33 11.35 -35.00 5.01
CA SER A 33 12.38 -34.00 4.72
C SER A 33 11.81 -32.57 4.74
N TRP A 34 10.62 -32.37 4.17
CA TRP A 34 9.94 -31.07 4.21
C TRP A 34 9.56 -30.65 5.63
N LEU A 35 9.04 -31.56 6.45
CA LEU A 35 8.66 -31.26 7.84
C LEU A 35 9.87 -30.85 8.67
N ILE A 36 10.99 -31.55 8.53
CA ILE A 36 12.25 -31.25 9.23
C ILE A 36 12.80 -29.89 8.82
N PHE A 37 12.81 -29.61 7.51
CA PHE A 37 13.21 -28.29 7.00
C PHE A 37 12.32 -27.19 7.56
N LYS A 38 11.01 -27.38 7.50
CA LYS A 38 10.03 -26.41 7.99
C LYS A 38 10.21 -26.15 9.49
N ASP A 39 10.50 -27.17 10.29
CA ASP A 39 10.70 -27.01 11.73
C ASP A 39 11.93 -26.14 12.03
N HIS A 40 13.08 -26.46 11.43
CA HIS A 40 14.30 -25.66 11.56
C HIS A 40 14.11 -24.22 11.08
N LEU A 41 13.36 -24.03 9.98
CA LEU A 41 13.03 -22.71 9.46
C LEU A 41 12.17 -21.90 10.44
N LEU A 42 11.16 -22.54 11.06
CA LEU A 42 10.27 -21.90 12.02
C LEU A 42 10.99 -21.59 13.33
N GLN A 43 11.85 -22.48 13.81
CA GLN A 43 12.71 -22.23 14.96
C GLN A 43 13.62 -21.02 14.70
N ALA A 44 14.38 -21.03 13.59
CA ALA A 44 15.23 -19.88 13.23
C ALA A 44 14.42 -18.57 13.11
N GLN A 45 13.17 -18.65 12.65
CA GLN A 45 12.28 -17.49 12.56
C GLN A 45 11.90 -16.94 13.94
N GLU A 46 11.64 -17.82 14.90
CA GLU A 46 11.28 -17.44 16.27
C GLU A 46 12.43 -16.75 16.98
N TRP A 47 13.66 -17.24 16.81
CA TRP A 47 14.86 -16.64 17.39
C TRP A 47 15.24 -15.29 16.77
N CYS A 48 15.13 -15.17 15.44
CA CYS A 48 15.67 -14.00 14.73
C CYS A 48 14.67 -12.88 14.48
N ILE A 49 13.36 -13.14 14.63
CA ILE A 49 12.32 -12.17 14.27
C ILE A 49 11.43 -11.85 15.47
N PRO A 50 11.63 -10.69 16.12
CA PRO A 50 10.81 -10.26 17.23
C PRO A 50 9.32 -10.18 16.85
N THR A 51 8.44 -10.51 17.79
CA THR A 51 7.01 -10.33 17.62
C THR A 51 6.59 -8.89 17.95
N LYS A 52 5.68 -8.33 17.17
CA LYS A 52 5.00 -7.07 17.50
C LYS A 52 3.53 -7.30 17.86
N ARG A 53 3.07 -6.56 18.87
CA ARG A 53 1.64 -6.41 19.15
C ARG A 53 0.97 -5.74 17.94
N LYS A 54 -0.18 -6.27 17.51
CA LYS A 54 -0.99 -5.61 16.48
C LYS A 54 -1.53 -4.31 17.09
N SER A 55 -0.91 -3.17 16.80
CA SER A 55 -1.53 -1.88 17.09
C SER A 55 -2.72 -1.70 16.14
N GLY A 56 -3.89 -1.32 16.65
CA GLY A 56 -5.07 -1.03 15.83
C GLY A 56 -4.76 -0.09 14.66
N ARG A 57 -5.50 -0.21 13.55
CA ARG A 57 -5.29 0.54 12.28
C ARG A 57 -5.04 2.04 12.50
N ASN A 58 -5.64 2.61 13.55
CA ASN A 58 -5.61 4.04 13.87
C ASN A 58 -4.30 4.53 14.51
N ASN A 59 -3.44 3.63 14.99
CA ASN A 59 -2.13 3.99 15.59
C ASN A 59 -0.95 3.78 14.65
N ARG A 60 -1.19 3.61 13.33
CA ARG A 60 -0.12 3.62 12.32
C ARG A 60 0.47 5.02 12.18
N ARG A 61 1.26 5.43 13.18
CA ARG A 61 2.24 6.50 13.00
C ARG A 61 3.18 6.03 11.88
N PRO A 62 3.37 6.83 10.82
CA PRO A 62 4.43 6.54 9.88
C PRO A 62 5.73 6.39 10.66
N ALA A 63 6.53 5.36 10.37
CA ALA A 63 7.85 5.17 10.98
C ALA A 63 8.79 6.38 10.76
N ARG A 64 8.37 7.33 9.90
CA ARG A 64 9.01 8.62 9.67
C ARG A 64 8.92 9.60 10.84
N MET A 65 8.13 9.32 11.88
CA MET A 65 7.70 10.34 12.83
C MET A 65 8.53 10.31 14.11
N ASN A 66 9.73 10.90 14.06
CA ASN A 66 10.55 11.18 15.25
C ASN A 66 9.87 12.24 16.14
N LYS A 67 10.15 12.19 17.46
CA LYS A 67 9.63 13.16 18.46
C LYS A 67 9.84 14.61 17.99
N LEU A 68 11.01 14.89 17.42
CA LEU A 68 11.38 16.18 16.85
C LEU A 68 10.47 16.67 15.70
N LEU A 69 10.06 15.80 14.78
CA LEU A 69 9.13 16.15 13.71
C LEU A 69 7.72 16.43 14.24
N LEU A 70 7.30 15.70 15.28
CA LEU A 70 6.03 15.95 15.95
C LEU A 70 6.01 17.30 16.66
N ASP A 71 7.10 17.65 17.34
CA ASP A 71 7.26 18.94 17.99
C ASP A 71 7.22 20.09 16.97
N GLN A 72 7.87 19.94 15.82
CA GLN A 72 7.80 20.94 14.76
C GLN A 72 6.40 21.07 14.13
N LEU A 73 5.68 19.96 13.94
CA LEU A 73 4.29 20.01 13.47
C LEU A 73 3.37 20.71 14.49
N ARG A 74 3.58 20.47 15.80
CA ARG A 74 2.89 21.20 16.88
C ARG A 74 3.23 22.69 16.83
N HIS A 75 4.50 23.02 16.65
CA HIS A 75 4.98 24.40 16.56
C HIS A 75 4.37 25.13 15.35
N LYS A 76 4.36 24.51 14.16
CA LYS A 76 3.66 25.02 12.98
C LYS A 76 2.16 25.23 13.21
N LYS A 77 1.48 24.31 13.91
CA LYS A 77 0.05 24.48 14.28
C LYS A 77 -0.15 25.65 15.24
N LYS A 78 0.75 25.85 16.21
CA LYS A 78 0.71 26.99 17.13
C LYS A 78 0.91 28.31 16.37
N ALA A 79 1.90 28.37 15.48
CA ALA A 79 2.16 29.52 14.63
C ALA A 79 0.97 29.87 13.73
N TYR A 80 0.29 28.88 13.15
CA TYR A 80 -0.93 29.10 12.38
C TYR A 80 -2.05 29.72 13.22
N ARG A 81 -2.26 29.24 14.46
CA ARG A 81 -3.26 29.82 15.37
C ARG A 81 -2.92 31.26 15.75
N GLY A 82 -1.66 31.51 16.09
CA GLY A 82 -1.19 32.86 16.41
C GLY A 82 -1.33 33.83 15.22
N TRP A 83 -0.99 33.39 14.00
CA TRP A 83 -1.17 34.20 12.79
C TRP A 83 -2.64 34.50 12.53
N LYS A 84 -3.52 33.49 12.65
CA LYS A 84 -4.96 33.65 12.46
C LYS A 84 -5.60 34.59 13.51
N GLN A 85 -4.98 34.72 14.67
CA GLN A 85 -5.40 35.62 15.76
C GLN A 85 -4.69 36.98 15.72
N GLY A 86 -3.86 37.25 14.70
CA GLY A 86 -3.11 38.51 14.58
C GLY A 86 -1.92 38.65 15.54
N GLN A 87 -1.59 37.61 16.30
CA GLN A 87 -0.49 37.60 17.28
C GLN A 87 0.88 37.30 16.68
N VAL A 88 0.92 36.76 15.46
CA VAL A 88 2.15 36.34 14.77
C VAL A 88 2.17 36.97 13.40
N ALA A 89 3.27 37.62 13.05
CA ALA A 89 3.43 38.22 11.73
C ALA A 89 3.41 37.14 10.63
N TRP A 90 2.87 37.49 9.46
CA TRP A 90 2.81 36.57 8.32
C TRP A 90 4.18 36.00 7.93
N GLU A 91 5.23 36.82 8.03
CA GLU A 91 6.60 36.44 7.69
C GLU A 91 7.16 35.37 8.63
N GLU A 92 6.93 35.51 9.94
CA GLU A 92 7.34 34.54 10.95
C GLU A 92 6.62 33.20 10.74
N TYR A 93 5.32 33.23 10.48
CA TYR A 93 4.57 32.02 10.13
C TYR A 93 5.14 31.35 8.88
N ARG A 94 5.37 32.11 7.82
CA ARG A 94 5.91 31.61 6.55
C ARG A 94 7.31 31.00 6.74
N ALA A 95 8.17 31.61 7.55
CA ALA A 95 9.48 31.07 7.89
C ALA A 95 9.37 29.72 8.63
N ILE A 96 8.50 29.62 9.64
CA ILE A 96 8.25 28.38 10.38
C ILE A 96 7.73 27.27 9.46
N VAL A 97 6.82 27.60 8.53
CA VAL A 97 6.30 26.64 7.55
C VAL A 97 7.40 26.11 6.64
N ARG A 98 8.26 27.00 6.12
CA ARG A 98 9.40 26.62 5.26
C ARG A 98 10.38 25.72 6.01
N ALA A 99 10.84 26.15 7.19
CA ALA A 99 11.75 25.37 8.01
C ALA A 99 11.20 23.97 8.34
N THR A 100 9.93 23.89 8.72
CA THR A 100 9.27 22.60 9.01
C THR A 100 9.22 21.70 7.76
N ARG A 101 8.93 22.26 6.58
CA ARG A 101 8.89 21.52 5.32
C ARG A 101 10.27 20.94 4.98
N ASP A 102 11.32 21.71 5.17
CA ASP A 102 12.69 21.29 4.86
C ASP A 102 13.18 20.20 5.82
N GLN A 103 12.84 20.30 7.11
CA GLN A 103 13.15 19.25 8.07
C GLN A 103 12.41 17.95 7.77
N VAL A 104 11.14 18.02 7.38
CA VAL A 104 10.38 16.83 6.92
C VAL A 104 11.04 16.20 5.70
N ARG A 105 11.52 17.00 4.74
CA ARG A 105 12.25 16.50 3.57
C ARG A 105 13.57 15.83 3.96
N LYS A 106 14.38 16.46 4.80
CA LYS A 106 15.66 15.91 5.29
C LYS A 106 15.46 14.60 6.04
N ALA A 107 14.50 14.55 6.97
CA ALA A 107 14.20 13.33 7.71
C ALA A 107 13.70 12.20 6.81
N LYS A 108 12.88 12.52 5.80
CA LYS A 108 12.44 11.54 4.81
C LYS A 108 13.63 10.98 4.01
N ALA A 109 14.49 11.87 3.50
CA ALA A 109 15.69 11.47 2.75
C ALA A 109 16.62 10.59 3.60
N LEU A 110 16.80 10.91 4.88
CA LEU A 110 17.62 10.13 5.80
C LEU A 110 17.10 8.69 5.96
N ILE A 111 15.79 8.47 6.08
CA ILE A 111 15.27 7.10 6.21
C ILE A 111 15.36 6.36 4.88
N GLU A 112 15.15 7.04 3.76
CA GLU A 112 15.32 6.45 2.42
C GLU A 112 16.78 6.04 2.19
N LEU A 113 17.75 6.84 2.63
CA LEU A 113 19.18 6.52 2.63
C LEU A 113 19.49 5.31 3.52
N ASN A 114 18.96 5.29 4.75
CA ASN A 114 19.14 4.13 5.65
C ASN A 114 18.54 2.84 5.07
N LEU A 115 17.37 2.93 4.42
CA LEU A 115 16.75 1.80 3.72
C LEU A 115 17.60 1.31 2.57
N ALA A 116 18.19 2.22 1.78
CA ALA A 116 19.06 1.88 0.66
C ALA A 116 20.36 1.20 1.13
N ARG A 117 20.98 1.73 2.20
CA ARG A 117 22.19 1.15 2.80
C ARG A 117 21.94 -0.26 3.34
N ASP A 118 20.78 -0.50 3.93
CA ASP A 118 20.41 -1.78 4.53
C ASP A 118 19.74 -2.76 3.54
N ILE A 119 19.77 -2.51 2.22
CA ILE A 119 19.17 -3.44 1.24
C ILE A 119 19.81 -4.83 1.35
N LYS A 120 21.13 -4.92 1.53
CA LYS A 120 21.83 -6.22 1.61
C LYS A 120 21.48 -7.00 2.88
N GLY A 121 21.24 -6.30 3.99
CA GLY A 121 20.88 -6.88 5.29
C GLY A 121 19.39 -7.18 5.41
N ASN A 122 18.52 -6.25 4.99
CA ASN A 122 17.08 -6.30 5.20
C ASN A 122 16.28 -5.92 3.93
N LYS A 123 16.35 -6.78 2.90
CA LYS A 123 15.59 -6.60 1.63
C LYS A 123 14.09 -6.41 1.87
N LYS A 124 13.50 -7.12 2.85
CA LYS A 124 12.05 -7.04 3.14
C LYS A 124 11.63 -5.63 3.58
N ASN A 125 12.49 -4.90 4.28
CA ASN A 125 12.19 -3.52 4.69
C ASN A 125 12.09 -2.57 3.50
N PHE A 126 13.00 -2.70 2.54
CA PHE A 126 13.01 -1.90 1.32
C PHE A 126 11.78 -2.15 0.46
N TYR A 127 11.47 -3.41 0.13
CA TYR A 127 10.31 -3.73 -0.70
C TYR A 127 8.99 -3.32 -0.04
N ARG A 128 8.87 -3.46 1.28
CA ARG A 128 7.71 -2.96 2.02
C ARG A 128 7.57 -1.44 1.93
N TYR A 129 8.68 -0.70 1.98
CA TYR A 129 8.65 0.76 1.79
C TYR A 129 8.16 1.14 0.39
N VAL A 130 8.66 0.45 -0.64
CA VAL A 130 8.25 0.64 -2.03
C VAL A 130 6.77 0.28 -2.20
N SER A 131 6.30 -0.84 -1.65
CA SER A 131 4.88 -1.21 -1.72
C SER A 131 3.98 -0.21 -0.98
N ASP A 132 4.40 0.27 0.19
CA ASP A 132 3.67 1.31 0.94
C ASP A 132 3.61 2.65 0.17
N LYS A 133 4.56 2.89 -0.73
CA LYS A 133 4.61 4.06 -1.62
C LYS A 133 3.79 3.89 -2.90
N LYS A 134 3.78 2.68 -3.45
CA LYS A 134 2.99 2.31 -4.64
C LYS A 134 1.50 2.22 -4.33
N ARG A 135 1.13 2.01 -3.05
CA ARG A 135 -0.25 2.15 -2.61
C ARG A 135 -0.77 3.54 -2.94
N SER A 136 -1.73 3.58 -3.87
CA SER A 136 -2.65 4.69 -4.00
C SER A 136 -3.27 4.98 -2.63
N ARG A 137 -3.38 6.26 -2.29
CA ARG A 137 -4.31 6.67 -1.23
C ARG A 137 -5.70 6.52 -1.81
N GLU A 138 -6.25 5.33 -1.76
CA GLU A 138 -7.65 5.14 -2.07
C GLU A 138 -8.47 5.44 -0.82
N ASN A 139 -9.14 6.58 -0.89
CA ASN A 139 -10.60 6.56 -1.03
C ASN A 139 -10.96 7.71 -1.96
N VAL A 140 -11.80 7.45 -2.96
CA VAL A 140 -12.59 8.52 -3.56
C VAL A 140 -13.37 9.15 -2.41
N GLY A 141 -13.26 10.48 -2.27
CA GLY A 141 -13.99 11.22 -1.25
C GLY A 141 -15.50 11.00 -1.42
N PRO A 142 -16.34 11.36 -0.44
CA PRO A 142 -17.78 11.28 -0.61
C PRO A 142 -18.19 11.99 -1.90
N LEU A 143 -18.89 11.27 -2.77
CA LEU A 143 -19.39 11.82 -4.03
C LEU A 143 -20.81 12.32 -3.81
N ARG A 144 -21.19 13.37 -4.51
CA ARG A 144 -22.55 13.91 -4.42
C ARG A 144 -23.41 13.23 -5.48
N LYS A 145 -24.48 12.58 -5.04
CA LYS A 145 -25.50 11.97 -5.90
C LYS A 145 -26.33 13.08 -6.56
N GLU A 146 -27.04 12.75 -7.64
CA GLU A 146 -27.98 13.68 -8.28
C GLU A 146 -29.11 14.10 -7.32
N THR A 147 -29.53 13.18 -6.44
CA THR A 147 -30.53 13.42 -5.38
C THR A 147 -30.06 14.41 -4.31
N GLY A 148 -28.78 14.79 -4.30
CA GLY A 148 -28.19 15.74 -3.34
C GLY A 148 -27.46 15.08 -2.15
N ASP A 149 -27.69 13.79 -1.91
CA ASP A 149 -27.04 13.02 -0.84
C ASP A 149 -25.56 12.71 -1.12
N LEU A 150 -24.81 12.41 -0.06
CA LEU A 150 -23.41 12.00 -0.16
C LEU A 150 -23.27 10.47 -0.21
N ALA A 151 -22.76 9.96 -1.33
CA ALA A 151 -22.29 8.59 -1.48
C ALA A 151 -21.00 8.40 -0.68
N THR A 152 -21.07 7.64 0.42
CA THR A 152 -19.93 7.43 1.33
C THR A 152 -19.38 6.01 1.21
N GLN A 153 -20.22 5.04 0.83
CA GLN A 153 -19.81 3.66 0.57
C GLN A 153 -19.25 3.52 -0.85
N ASP A 154 -18.35 2.54 -1.04
CA ASP A 154 -17.64 2.40 -2.33
C ASP A 154 -18.56 1.92 -3.45
N MET A 155 -19.60 1.14 -3.14
CA MET A 155 -20.62 0.72 -4.10
C MET A 155 -21.43 1.91 -4.63
N GLU A 156 -21.91 2.78 -3.74
CA GLU A 156 -22.65 4.00 -4.11
C GLU A 156 -21.80 4.95 -4.96
N LYS A 157 -20.49 5.05 -4.67
CA LYS A 157 -19.58 5.88 -5.47
C LYS A 157 -19.37 5.30 -6.87
N ALA A 158 -19.32 3.97 -6.99
CA ALA A 158 -19.18 3.31 -8.28
C ALA A 158 -20.42 3.54 -9.15
N GLU A 159 -21.63 3.46 -8.57
CA GLU A 159 -22.89 3.78 -9.25
C GLU A 159 -22.91 5.22 -9.77
N VAL A 160 -22.61 6.21 -8.91
CA VAL A 160 -22.57 7.63 -9.31
C VAL A 160 -21.60 7.88 -10.46
N LEU A 161 -20.43 7.25 -10.43
CA LEU A 161 -19.43 7.38 -11.51
C LEU A 161 -19.88 6.69 -12.80
N ASN A 162 -20.55 5.54 -12.69
CA ASN A 162 -21.08 4.80 -13.83
C ASN A 162 -22.24 5.55 -14.50
N ASP A 163 -23.16 6.12 -13.72
CA ASP A 163 -24.27 6.95 -14.21
C ASP A 163 -23.76 8.19 -14.94
N PHE A 164 -22.75 8.87 -14.35
CA PHE A 164 -22.11 10.01 -15.00
C PHE A 164 -21.42 9.61 -16.31
N PHE A 165 -20.70 8.48 -16.31
CA PHE A 165 -20.07 7.95 -17.51
C PHE A 165 -21.11 7.66 -18.60
N ALA A 166 -22.18 6.93 -18.26
CA ALA A 166 -23.28 6.65 -19.17
C ALA A 166 -23.91 7.94 -19.72
N SER A 167 -24.11 8.97 -18.88
CA SER A 167 -24.65 10.27 -19.30
C SER A 167 -23.79 10.98 -20.36
N VAL A 168 -22.46 10.92 -20.23
CA VAL A 168 -21.53 11.57 -21.17
C VAL A 168 -21.46 10.85 -22.51
N PHE A 169 -21.60 9.52 -22.53
CA PHE A 169 -21.51 8.71 -23.75
C PHE A 169 -22.87 8.37 -24.37
N THR A 170 -23.95 8.53 -23.63
CA THR A 170 -25.33 8.45 -24.14
C THR A 170 -25.74 9.84 -24.60
N GLY A 171 -25.11 10.31 -25.67
CA GLY A 171 -25.58 11.49 -26.39
C GLY A 171 -27.02 11.26 -26.84
N LYS A 172 -27.89 12.26 -26.67
CA LYS A 172 -29.30 12.24 -27.10
C LYS A 172 -29.37 11.83 -28.58
N SER A 173 -29.58 10.55 -28.86
CA SER A 173 -30.10 10.09 -30.14
C SER A 173 -31.57 10.50 -30.19
N SER A 174 -31.81 11.77 -30.48
CA SER A 174 -33.14 12.23 -30.85
C SER A 174 -33.56 11.51 -32.12
N SER A 175 -34.64 10.75 -31.96
CA SER A 175 -35.51 10.17 -32.99
C SER A 175 -34.85 9.30 -34.06
N CYS A 176 -34.89 7.99 -33.85
CA CYS A 176 -35.46 7.12 -34.87
C CYS A 176 -36.16 5.94 -34.18
N THR A 177 -37.48 6.06 -34.06
CA THR A 177 -38.36 4.94 -33.74
C THR A 177 -38.25 3.93 -34.88
N ALA A 178 -37.51 2.85 -34.68
CA ALA A 178 -37.55 1.68 -35.56
C ALA A 178 -37.94 0.49 -34.71
N GLN A 179 -39.07 -0.10 -35.08
CA GLN A 179 -39.79 -1.12 -34.31
C GLN A 179 -38.92 -2.36 -34.07
N VAL A 180 -38.90 -2.83 -32.82
CA VAL A 180 -38.40 -4.17 -32.49
C VAL A 180 -39.52 -5.16 -32.75
N THR A 181 -39.45 -5.87 -33.88
CA THR A 181 -40.14 -7.14 -34.06
C THR A 181 -39.41 -8.22 -33.26
N GLU A 182 -40.19 -9.05 -32.56
CA GLU A 182 -39.71 -10.18 -31.75
C GLU A 182 -38.80 -11.12 -32.55
N GLY A 183 -37.61 -11.40 -32.00
CA GLY A 183 -36.67 -12.39 -32.49
C GLY A 183 -36.26 -13.32 -31.36
N LYS A 184 -36.70 -14.57 -31.48
CA LYS A 184 -36.58 -15.68 -30.53
C LYS A 184 -35.12 -16.06 -30.24
N GLY A 185 -34.90 -16.60 -29.04
CA GLY A 185 -33.59 -16.79 -28.41
C GLY A 185 -32.59 -17.66 -29.16
N ARG A 186 -31.34 -17.59 -28.67
CA ARG A 186 -30.41 -18.71 -28.63
C ARG A 186 -29.35 -18.46 -27.55
N ASP A 187 -29.27 -19.43 -26.63
CA ASP A 187 -28.11 -19.69 -25.79
C ASP A 187 -26.84 -19.77 -26.63
N TRP A 188 -25.76 -19.23 -26.10
CA TRP A 188 -24.39 -19.59 -26.47
C TRP A 188 -23.50 -19.57 -25.24
N GLU A 189 -23.53 -20.68 -24.50
CA GLU A 189 -22.36 -21.13 -23.78
C GLU A 189 -21.29 -21.56 -24.79
N ASN A 190 -20.03 -21.31 -24.43
CA ASN A 190 -18.79 -21.85 -25.00
C ASN A 190 -18.37 -21.30 -26.36
N GLU A 191 -17.35 -20.43 -26.37
CA GLU A 191 -16.15 -20.65 -27.19
C GLU A 191 -14.91 -20.07 -26.47
N GLU A 192 -13.89 -20.92 -26.35
CA GLU A 192 -12.51 -20.56 -25.96
C GLU A 192 -11.79 -19.78 -27.09
N PRO A 193 -10.71 -19.04 -26.78
CA PRO A 193 -10.12 -18.07 -27.70
C PRO A 193 -9.05 -18.69 -28.62
N PRO A 194 -8.90 -18.26 -29.88
CA PRO A 194 -7.73 -18.59 -30.68
C PRO A 194 -6.70 -17.45 -30.74
N SER A 195 -5.58 -17.66 -30.04
CA SER A 195 -4.20 -17.71 -30.55
C SER A 195 -3.78 -16.94 -31.83
N VAL A 196 -2.88 -15.96 -31.63
CA VAL A 196 -1.58 -15.64 -32.30
C VAL A 196 -1.34 -15.93 -33.80
N GLY A 197 -0.76 -14.94 -34.49
CA GLY A 197 0.16 -15.02 -35.66
C GLY A 197 0.20 -13.69 -36.43
N GLU A 198 1.29 -12.90 -36.40
CA GLU A 198 2.30 -12.72 -37.49
C GLU A 198 1.65 -12.47 -38.88
N ASP A 199 2.00 -11.48 -39.71
CA ASP A 199 3.31 -10.89 -40.02
C ASP A 199 3.14 -9.62 -40.91
N GLN A 200 4.29 -8.99 -41.21
CA GLN A 200 4.60 -7.79 -42.01
C GLN A 200 3.89 -7.57 -43.36
N VAL A 201 3.74 -6.29 -43.76
CA VAL A 201 4.51 -5.61 -44.85
C VAL A 201 4.72 -4.15 -44.45
#